data_AF-X5PJP3-F1
#
_entry.id   AF-X5PJP3-F1
#
_cell.length_a   1.000
_cell.length_b   1.000
_cell.length_c   1.000
_cell.angle_alpha   90.00
_cell.angle_beta   90.00
_cell.angle_gamma   90.00
#
_symmetry.space_group_name_H-M   'P 1'
#
loop_
_entity.id
_entity.type
_entity.pdbx_description
1 polymer ?
#
loop_
_entity_poly.entity_id
_entity_poly.type
_entity_poly.pdbx_seq_one_letter_code
_entity_poly.pdbx_strand_id
1 'polypeptide(L)'
;MAIRKSYGHRKSHEDWAVMLREHHEGYVGWDQYERNQKLLAANTYGKGGGVKSGRGGRALLAGMLTCGHCGRRVCVVYVGRRIGYHIYRCDRLNLMLARPQCMTANGGRAGAAISHGVLRAVAPMAIEAALEAERMHLEGEAQRRQMLELDLQQARYEPSLAERRYAACDPDNRLIAAQLQTLEKSWEATLCRVEAREARLNNRQVRDDAAIPDFAGLAQDLRAAWDDSDVDMRFRQRLLRALIRDIVVMDDDARQGELTIHWQGGQHS
;
A
#
# COMPACT_ATOMS: atom_id res chain seq x y z
N MET A 1 2.64 16.04 35.76
CA MET A 1 1.74 14.97 36.28
C MET A 1 2.26 13.63 35.79
N ALA A 2 2.62 12.72 36.69
CA ALA A 2 3.11 11.39 36.31
C ALA A 2 1.97 10.57 35.70
N ILE A 3 2.09 10.19 34.43
CA ILE A 3 1.11 9.36 33.73
C ILE A 3 1.09 7.98 34.41
N ARG A 4 -0.02 7.64 35.07
CA ARG A 4 -0.20 6.36 35.77
C ARG A 4 -0.53 5.28 34.74
N LYS A 5 0.22 4.17 34.72
CA LYS A 5 -0.09 3.01 33.87
C LYS A 5 -1.39 2.37 34.37
N SER A 6 -2.42 2.34 33.54
CA SER A 6 -3.68 1.63 33.81
C SER A 6 -4.00 0.66 32.68
N TYR A 7 -4.86 -0.31 32.94
CA TYR A 7 -5.32 -1.25 31.91
C TYR A 7 -6.00 -0.48 30.77
N GLY A 8 -5.55 -0.69 29.53
CA GLY A 8 -6.01 0.08 28.36
C GLY A 8 -5.27 1.39 28.07
N HIS A 9 -4.47 1.91 29.01
CA HIS A 9 -3.69 3.15 28.84
C HIS A 9 -2.20 2.87 29.04
N ARG A 10 -1.57 2.37 27.96
CA ARG A 10 -0.11 2.15 27.93
C ARG A 10 0.60 3.50 27.80
N LYS A 11 1.71 3.67 28.53
CA LYS A 11 2.62 4.80 28.37
C LYS A 11 3.26 4.78 26.98
N SER A 12 3.43 5.97 26.39
CA SER A 12 4.28 6.11 25.20
C SER A 12 5.69 5.61 25.53
N HIS A 13 6.38 5.08 24.53
CA HIS A 13 7.74 4.60 24.72
C HIS A 13 8.71 5.75 25.06
N GLU A 14 8.38 6.97 24.67
CA GLU A 14 9.07 8.22 25.05
C GLU A 14 8.99 8.49 26.57
N ASP A 15 7.97 7.96 27.25
CA ASP A 15 7.74 8.11 28.69
C ASP A 15 8.31 6.94 29.52
N TRP A 16 9.08 6.03 28.89
CA TRP A 16 9.68 4.89 29.57
C TRP A 16 10.99 5.31 30.23
N ALA A 17 11.18 4.93 31.50
CA ALA A 17 12.42 5.22 32.23
C ALA A 17 13.64 4.47 31.67
N VAL A 18 13.43 3.27 31.12
CA VAL A 18 14.47 2.46 30.49
C VAL A 18 13.87 1.78 29.26
N MET A 19 14.60 1.83 28.14
CA MET A 19 14.31 1.10 26.91
C MET A 19 15.58 0.42 26.43
N LEU A 20 15.60 -0.91 26.48
CA LEU A 20 16.69 -1.71 25.94
C LEU A 20 16.29 -2.19 24.55
N ARG A 21 16.87 -1.58 23.52
CA ARG A 21 16.71 -2.03 22.13
C ARG A 21 17.55 -3.29 21.92
N GLU A 22 17.07 -4.18 21.06
CA GLU A 22 17.79 -5.41 20.63
C GLU A 22 18.20 -6.37 21.77
N HIS A 23 17.57 -6.27 22.95
CA HIS A 23 17.85 -7.17 24.07
C HIS A 23 17.41 -8.63 23.79
N HIS A 24 16.37 -8.81 22.97
CA HIS A 24 15.91 -10.09 22.47
C HIS A 24 15.70 -10.00 20.96
N GLU A 25 15.78 -11.16 20.28
CA GLU A 25 15.44 -11.26 18.87
C GLU A 25 13.97 -10.86 18.65
N GLY A 26 13.76 -9.77 17.92
CA GLY A 26 12.43 -9.25 17.63
C GLY A 26 11.86 -9.82 16.34
N TYR A 27 10.53 -9.97 16.27
CA TYR A 27 9.84 -10.33 15.03
C TYR A 27 10.01 -9.31 13.90
N VAL A 28 10.30 -8.05 14.26
CA VAL A 28 10.58 -6.95 13.34
C VAL A 28 11.72 -6.10 13.90
N GLY A 29 12.55 -5.55 13.02
CA GLY A 29 13.61 -4.63 13.41
C GLY A 29 13.06 -3.32 14.00
N TRP A 30 13.88 -2.60 14.76
CA TRP A 30 13.48 -1.36 15.43
C TRP A 30 12.96 -0.30 14.44
N ASP A 31 13.67 -0.08 13.33
CA ASP A 31 13.27 0.87 12.29
C ASP A 31 11.94 0.49 11.63
N GLN A 32 11.68 -0.81 11.47
CA GLN A 32 10.40 -1.29 10.97
C GLN A 32 9.29 -1.05 11.99
N TYR A 33 9.55 -1.26 13.28
CA TYR A 33 8.62 -0.96 14.35
C TYR A 33 8.26 0.53 14.38
N GLU A 34 9.23 1.44 14.35
CA GLU A 34 8.98 2.89 14.37
C GLU A 34 8.16 3.34 13.15
N ARG A 35 8.49 2.84 11.95
CA ARG A 35 7.69 3.09 10.74
C ARG A 35 6.25 2.60 10.91
N ASN A 36 6.06 1.39 11.44
CA ASN A 36 4.74 0.84 11.70
C ASN A 36 3.95 1.69 12.71
N GLN A 37 4.59 2.19 13.78
CA GLN A 37 3.92 3.07 14.75
C GLN A 37 3.46 4.38 14.11
N LYS A 38 4.30 5.01 13.28
CA LYS A 38 3.92 6.22 12.54
C LYS A 38 2.73 5.97 11.61
N LEU A 39 2.73 4.85 10.88
CA LEU A 39 1.62 4.45 10.01
C LEU A 39 0.33 4.18 10.80
N LEU A 40 0.42 3.47 11.92
CA LEU A 40 -0.73 3.19 12.78
C LEU A 40 -1.30 4.48 13.37
N ALA A 41 -0.45 5.39 13.83
CA ALA A 41 -0.86 6.70 14.35
C ALA A 41 -1.59 7.52 13.28
N ALA A 42 -1.03 7.63 12.07
CA ALA A 42 -1.65 8.32 10.94
C ALA A 42 -3.01 7.72 10.56
N ASN A 43 -3.13 6.39 10.62
CA ASN A 43 -4.32 5.63 10.29
C ASN A 43 -5.38 5.56 11.40
N THR A 44 -5.06 6.06 12.61
CA THR A 44 -5.93 5.92 13.79
C THR A 44 -7.19 6.76 13.61
N TYR A 45 -8.34 6.08 13.55
CA TYR A 45 -9.65 6.71 13.42
C TYR A 45 -10.05 7.41 14.74
N GLY A 46 -10.55 8.64 14.64
CA GLY A 46 -11.18 9.35 15.77
C GLY A 46 -10.28 10.28 16.57
N LYS A 47 -8.97 10.32 16.31
CA LYS A 47 -8.06 11.35 16.85
C LYS A 47 -8.00 12.56 15.90
N GLY A 48 -7.87 13.77 16.46
CA GLY A 48 -7.63 14.98 15.66
C GLY A 48 -6.36 14.82 14.82
N GLY A 49 -6.42 15.16 13.53
CA GLY A 49 -5.31 15.02 12.58
C GLY A 49 -5.13 13.65 11.94
N GLY A 50 -5.85 12.60 12.37
CA GLY A 50 -5.77 11.26 11.76
C GLY A 50 -6.53 11.16 10.42
N VAL A 51 -5.84 10.70 9.38
CA VAL A 51 -6.46 10.36 8.09
C VAL A 51 -6.94 8.91 8.17
N LYS A 52 -8.25 8.66 8.03
CA LYS A 52 -8.79 7.29 8.05
C LYS A 52 -8.07 6.45 7.00
N SER A 53 -7.74 5.19 7.27
CA SER A 53 -6.78 4.37 6.49
C SER A 53 -7.20 3.90 5.07
N GLY A 54 -8.04 4.66 4.34
CA GLY A 54 -8.48 4.30 2.99
C GLY A 54 -9.02 2.87 2.89
N ARG A 55 -9.98 2.51 3.74
CA ARG A 55 -10.44 1.11 3.93
C ARG A 55 -11.38 0.60 2.81
N GLY A 56 -11.68 1.42 1.80
CA GLY A 56 -12.71 1.16 0.81
C GLY A 56 -14.11 1.60 1.26
N GLY A 57 -15.14 0.92 0.76
CA GLY A 57 -16.56 1.27 0.96
C GLY A 57 -17.12 2.09 -0.20
N ARG A 58 -18.22 2.83 0.03
CA ARG A 58 -18.84 3.68 -1.01
C ARG A 58 -18.43 5.16 -0.95
N ALA A 59 -17.88 5.60 0.19
CA ALA A 59 -17.55 7.00 0.43
C ALA A 59 -16.10 7.31 0.09
N LEU A 60 -15.88 7.99 -1.04
CA LEU A 60 -14.55 8.35 -1.54
C LEU A 60 -13.76 9.24 -0.56
N LEU A 61 -14.42 10.25 0.02
CA LEU A 61 -13.80 11.28 0.87
C LEU A 61 -13.91 10.95 2.37
N ALA A 62 -14.11 9.66 2.69
CA ALA A 62 -14.31 9.21 4.06
C ALA A 62 -13.10 9.56 4.94
N GLY A 63 -13.32 10.50 5.87
CA GLY A 63 -12.25 11.01 6.73
C GLY A 63 -11.18 11.75 5.93
N MET A 64 -11.58 12.59 4.98
CA MET A 64 -10.74 13.60 4.32
C MET A 64 -11.37 15.00 4.35
N LEU A 65 -12.62 15.11 4.82
CA LEU A 65 -13.37 16.36 4.84
C LEU A 65 -13.36 16.99 6.22
N THR A 66 -13.17 18.31 6.26
CA THR A 66 -13.24 19.17 7.44
C THR A 66 -14.27 20.27 7.21
N CYS A 67 -15.11 20.52 8.21
CA CYS A 67 -16.16 21.54 8.12
C CYS A 67 -15.55 22.94 8.32
N GLY A 68 -15.76 23.85 7.35
CA GLY A 68 -15.28 25.22 7.45
C GLY A 68 -15.93 26.03 8.57
N HIS A 69 -17.17 25.73 8.97
CA HIS A 69 -17.85 26.46 10.04
C HIS A 69 -17.31 26.14 11.45
N CYS A 70 -16.90 24.89 11.71
CA CYS A 70 -16.53 24.47 13.07
C CYS A 70 -15.15 23.81 13.18
N GLY A 71 -14.42 23.67 12.07
CA GLY A 71 -13.09 23.04 12.01
C GLY A 71 -13.06 21.55 12.32
N ARG A 72 -14.22 20.89 12.49
CA ARG A 72 -14.30 19.47 12.84
C ARG A 72 -14.38 18.60 11.60
N ARG A 73 -13.87 17.36 11.72
CA ARG A 73 -13.99 16.31 10.71
C ARG A 73 -15.46 16.05 10.37
N VAL A 74 -15.76 15.99 9.08
CA VAL A 74 -17.09 15.62 8.59
C VAL A 74 -17.23 14.09 8.60
N CYS A 75 -18.36 13.60 9.10
CA CYS A 75 -18.65 12.17 9.21
C CYS A 75 -19.35 11.66 7.95
N VAL A 76 -19.20 10.36 7.66
CA VAL A 76 -19.98 9.68 6.62
C VAL A 76 -21.22 9.07 7.27
N VAL A 77 -22.39 9.34 6.70
CA VAL A 77 -23.66 8.75 7.12
C VAL A 77 -24.28 8.04 5.92
N TYR A 78 -24.74 6.81 6.13
CA TYR A 78 -25.44 6.03 5.11
C TYR A 78 -26.95 6.15 5.35
N VAL A 79 -27.69 6.49 4.30
CA VAL A 79 -29.12 6.81 4.35
C VAL A 79 -29.88 5.96 3.33
N GLY A 80 -31.11 5.55 3.66
CA GLY A 80 -32.00 4.78 2.79
C GLY A 80 -31.99 3.26 3.07
N ARG A 81 -32.99 2.53 2.52
CA ARG A 81 -33.13 1.07 2.66
C ARG A 81 -32.56 0.33 1.42
N ARG A 82 -32.08 -0.90 1.60
CA ARG A 82 -31.44 -1.79 0.59
C ARG A 82 -30.14 -1.29 -0.06
N ILE A 83 -30.18 -0.30 -0.95
CA ILE A 83 -29.00 0.17 -1.74
C ILE A 83 -28.53 1.57 -1.25
N GLY A 84 -28.89 1.96 -0.02
CA GLY A 84 -28.74 3.33 0.52
C GLY A 84 -27.50 4.14 0.10
N TYR A 85 -27.66 5.45 -0.08
CA TYR A 85 -26.57 6.36 -0.48
C TYR A 85 -25.82 6.88 0.74
N HIS A 86 -24.67 7.51 0.52
CA HIS A 86 -23.89 8.14 1.57
C HIS A 86 -23.94 9.66 1.45
N ILE A 87 -23.97 10.32 2.60
CA ILE A 87 -23.85 11.78 2.76
C ILE A 87 -22.67 12.09 3.66
N TYR A 88 -22.07 13.25 3.44
CA TYR A 88 -21.12 13.84 4.37
C TYR A 88 -21.87 14.78 5.29
N ARG A 89 -21.77 14.56 6.59
CA ARG A 89 -22.54 15.28 7.61
C ARG A 89 -21.66 15.79 8.73
N CYS A 90 -21.80 17.07 9.07
CA CYS A 90 -21.19 17.66 10.25
C CYS A 90 -22.24 17.86 11.35
N ASP A 91 -22.37 16.87 12.23
CA ASP A 91 -23.39 16.82 13.30
C ASP A 91 -22.78 16.69 14.70
N ARG A 92 -21.45 16.72 14.87
CA ARG A 92 -20.83 16.46 16.18
C ARG A 92 -21.23 17.49 17.25
N LEU A 93 -21.35 18.76 16.90
CA LEU A 93 -21.86 19.79 17.82
C LEU A 93 -23.35 19.63 18.11
N ASN A 94 -24.12 19.16 17.13
CA ASN A 94 -25.52 18.81 17.30
C ASN A 94 -25.68 17.65 18.30
N LEU A 95 -24.92 16.57 18.14
CA LEU A 95 -24.96 15.40 19.02
C LEU A 95 -24.48 15.69 20.45
N MET A 96 -23.44 16.50 20.61
CA MET A 96 -22.82 16.75 21.92
C MET A 96 -23.49 17.89 22.71
N LEU A 97 -23.99 18.90 22.01
CA LEU A 97 -24.41 20.18 22.61
C LEU A 97 -25.79 20.65 22.14
N ALA A 98 -26.56 19.79 21.45
CA ALA A 98 -27.88 20.12 20.89
C ALA A 98 -27.89 21.38 19.98
N ARG A 99 -26.74 21.72 19.37
CA ARG A 99 -26.63 22.85 18.44
C ARG A 99 -27.25 22.53 17.07
N PRO A 100 -27.61 23.53 16.26
CA PRO A 100 -27.96 23.29 14.86
C PRO A 100 -26.85 22.54 14.14
N GLN A 101 -27.24 21.69 13.19
CA GLN A 101 -26.29 20.98 12.34
C GLN A 101 -25.51 21.97 11.46
N CYS A 102 -24.20 21.78 11.32
CA CYS A 102 -23.38 22.72 10.54
C CYS A 102 -23.64 22.61 9.04
N MET A 103 -23.65 21.38 8.49
CA MET A 103 -23.84 21.15 7.05
C MET A 103 -24.17 19.70 6.70
N THR A 104 -24.69 19.50 5.48
CA THR A 104 -24.83 18.19 4.81
C THR A 104 -24.45 18.32 3.33
N ALA A 105 -23.58 17.43 2.84
CA ALA A 105 -23.27 17.32 1.42
C ALA A 105 -23.60 15.93 0.88
N ASN A 106 -24.08 15.88 -0.37
CA ASN A 106 -24.31 14.61 -1.07
C ASN A 106 -22.96 13.92 -1.37
N GLY A 107 -22.81 12.67 -0.95
CA GLY A 107 -21.54 11.97 -1.05
C GLY A 107 -21.06 11.69 -2.47
N GLY A 108 -22.00 11.33 -3.36
CA GLY A 108 -21.72 11.08 -4.76
C GLY A 108 -21.28 12.35 -5.50
N ARG A 109 -22.02 13.46 -5.32
CA ARG A 109 -21.68 14.75 -5.96
C ARG A 109 -20.34 15.29 -5.49
N ALA A 110 -20.10 15.30 -4.17
CA ALA A 110 -18.83 15.75 -3.62
C ALA A 110 -17.66 14.84 -4.08
N GLY A 111 -17.86 13.52 -4.14
CA GLY A 111 -16.86 12.59 -4.64
C GLY A 111 -16.52 12.83 -6.11
N ALA A 112 -17.52 13.05 -6.97
CA ALA A 112 -17.31 13.33 -8.39
C ALA A 112 -16.60 14.67 -8.62
N ALA A 113 -16.97 15.72 -7.87
CA ALA A 113 -16.34 17.04 -7.96
C ALA A 113 -14.85 16.99 -7.60
N ILE A 114 -14.50 16.34 -6.48
CA ILE A 114 -13.10 16.16 -6.08
C ILE A 114 -12.33 15.30 -7.09
N SER A 115 -12.92 14.18 -7.54
CA SER A 115 -12.27 13.32 -8.55
C SER A 115 -11.93 14.13 -9.81
N HIS A 116 -12.88 14.91 -10.31
CA HIS A 116 -12.66 15.75 -11.48
C HIS A 116 -11.60 16.84 -11.23
N GLY A 117 -11.64 17.52 -10.08
CA GLY A 117 -10.63 18.51 -9.71
C GLY A 117 -9.22 17.91 -9.65
N VAL A 118 -9.08 16.73 -9.05
CA VAL A 118 -7.80 16.03 -8.89
C VAL A 118 -7.24 15.55 -10.22
N LEU A 119 -8.07 14.92 -11.05
CA LEU A 119 -7.62 14.45 -12.37
C LEU A 119 -7.17 15.62 -13.24
N ARG A 120 -7.85 16.78 -13.19
CA ARG A 120 -7.39 17.99 -13.90
C ARG A 120 -6.09 18.55 -13.35
N ALA A 121 -5.91 18.56 -12.03
CA ALA A 121 -4.69 19.06 -11.40
C ALA A 121 -3.46 18.18 -11.73
N VAL A 122 -3.66 16.86 -11.85
CA VAL A 122 -2.58 15.91 -12.13
C VAL A 122 -2.37 15.70 -13.63
N ALA A 123 -3.36 15.99 -14.49
CA ALA A 123 -3.27 15.80 -15.94
C ALA A 123 -1.98 16.36 -16.58
N PRO A 124 -1.48 17.57 -16.23
CA PRO A 124 -0.24 18.08 -16.81
C PRO A 124 1.00 17.22 -16.52
N MET A 125 1.01 16.51 -15.39
CA MET A 125 2.11 15.64 -14.96
C MET A 125 1.87 14.16 -15.32
N ALA A 126 0.72 13.84 -15.92
CA ALA A 126 0.31 12.46 -16.17
C ALA A 126 1.27 11.73 -17.10
N ILE A 127 1.76 12.42 -18.13
CA ILE A 127 2.69 11.87 -19.12
C ILE A 127 4.04 11.58 -18.47
N GLU A 128 4.58 12.55 -17.71
CA GLU A 128 5.85 12.35 -16.99
C GLU A 128 5.74 11.22 -15.97
N ALA A 129 4.63 11.15 -15.23
CA ALA A 129 4.37 10.07 -14.29
C ALA A 129 4.23 8.70 -14.97
N ALA A 130 3.65 8.65 -16.18
CA ALA A 130 3.55 7.44 -16.97
C ALA A 130 4.92 6.95 -17.47
N LEU A 131 5.74 7.86 -18.00
CA LEU A 131 7.11 7.55 -18.43
C LEU A 131 7.97 7.09 -17.25
N GLU A 132 7.81 7.71 -16.09
CA GLU A 132 8.44 7.28 -14.85
C GLU A 132 7.98 5.87 -14.45
N ALA A 133 6.67 5.60 -14.49
CA ALA A 133 6.12 4.30 -14.17
C ALA A 133 6.63 3.20 -15.12
N GLU A 134 6.72 3.50 -16.42
CA GLU A 134 7.32 2.61 -17.42
C GLU A 134 8.79 2.33 -17.10
N ARG A 135 9.59 3.37 -16.80
CA ARG A 135 10.99 3.20 -16.43
C ARG A 135 11.15 2.35 -15.17
N MET A 136 10.39 2.64 -14.11
CA MET A 136 10.40 1.86 -12.87
C MET A 136 9.97 0.40 -13.10
N HIS A 137 9.02 0.17 -14.01
CA HIS A 137 8.59 -1.17 -14.38
C HIS A 137 9.75 -1.94 -15.03
N LEU A 138 10.37 -1.37 -16.07
CA LEU A 138 11.50 -1.97 -16.78
C LEU A 138 12.70 -2.23 -15.85
N GLU A 139 13.06 -1.27 -14.99
CA GLU A 139 14.12 -1.44 -14.00
C GLU A 139 13.79 -2.57 -13.01
N GLY A 140 12.54 -2.62 -12.52
CA GLY A 140 12.09 -3.66 -11.62
C GLY A 140 12.06 -5.05 -12.26
N GLU A 141 11.78 -5.16 -13.55
CA GLU A 141 11.87 -6.42 -14.30
C GLU A 141 13.32 -6.85 -14.49
N ALA A 142 14.20 -5.93 -14.88
CA ALA A 142 15.64 -6.20 -15.00
C ALA A 142 16.25 -6.68 -13.68
N GLN A 143 15.92 -6.04 -12.55
CA GLN A 143 16.38 -6.45 -11.22
C GLN A 143 15.87 -7.85 -10.84
N ARG A 144 14.60 -8.15 -11.10
CA ARG A 144 14.02 -9.49 -10.83
C ARG A 144 14.68 -10.55 -11.69
N ARG A 145 14.95 -10.25 -12.96
CA ARG A 145 15.66 -11.14 -13.88
C ARG A 145 17.07 -11.43 -13.39
N GLN A 146 17.81 -10.38 -13.02
CA GLN A 146 19.15 -10.52 -12.45
C GLN A 146 19.15 -11.40 -11.19
N MET A 147 18.16 -11.23 -10.31
CA MET A 147 18.03 -12.05 -9.10
C MET A 147 17.80 -13.53 -9.43
N LEU A 148 16.97 -13.84 -10.42
CA LEU A 148 16.75 -15.22 -10.89
C LEU A 148 18.00 -15.81 -11.55
N GLU A 149 18.73 -15.03 -12.35
CA GLU A 149 19.99 -15.45 -12.97
C GLU A 149 21.06 -15.76 -11.93
N LEU A 150 21.20 -14.93 -10.90
CA LEU A 150 22.13 -15.17 -9.78
C LEU A 150 21.76 -16.42 -8.98
N ASP A 151 20.48 -16.63 -8.71
CA ASP A 151 19.99 -17.83 -8.02
C ASP A 151 20.20 -19.10 -8.84
N LEU A 152 20.05 -19.05 -10.17
CA LEU A 152 20.42 -20.15 -11.07
C LEU A 152 21.93 -20.41 -11.07
N GLN A 153 22.75 -19.35 -11.10
CA GLN A 153 24.22 -19.49 -11.02
C GLN A 153 24.64 -20.18 -9.71
N GLN A 154 24.03 -19.82 -8.59
CA GLN A 154 24.27 -20.50 -7.30
C GLN A 154 23.84 -21.96 -7.34
N ALA A 155 22.66 -22.25 -7.88
CA ALA A 155 22.15 -23.62 -8.00
C ALA A 155 23.07 -24.50 -8.85
N ARG A 156 23.68 -23.95 -9.91
CA ARG A 156 24.62 -24.68 -10.79
C ARG A 156 25.92 -25.09 -10.12
N TYR A 157 26.29 -24.48 -9.00
CA TYR A 157 27.49 -24.88 -8.25
C TYR A 157 27.28 -26.16 -7.41
N GLU A 158 26.06 -26.41 -6.93
CA GLU A 158 25.74 -27.55 -6.06
C GLU A 158 25.98 -28.92 -6.74
N PRO A 159 25.56 -29.14 -8.02
CA PRO A 159 25.82 -30.40 -8.72
C PRO A 159 27.31 -30.72 -8.86
N SER A 160 28.15 -29.74 -9.20
CA SER A 160 29.60 -29.97 -9.35
C SER A 160 30.28 -30.31 -8.01
N LEU A 161 29.73 -29.86 -6.88
CA LEU A 161 30.20 -30.29 -5.56
C LEU A 161 29.70 -31.70 -5.22
N ALA A 162 28.44 -32.02 -5.52
CA ALA A 162 27.87 -33.34 -5.31
C ALA A 162 28.58 -34.42 -6.17
N GLU A 163 28.87 -34.11 -7.43
CA GLU A 163 29.64 -34.94 -8.36
C GLU A 163 31.04 -35.24 -7.81
N ARG A 164 31.79 -34.23 -7.36
CA ARG A 164 33.12 -34.42 -6.75
C ARG A 164 33.07 -35.29 -5.49
N ARG A 165 32.03 -35.15 -4.67
CA ARG A 165 31.82 -35.99 -3.49
C ARG A 165 31.50 -37.44 -3.85
N TYR A 166 30.69 -37.64 -4.89
CA TYR A 166 30.37 -38.95 -5.43
C TYR A 166 31.63 -39.62 -6.00
N ALA A 167 32.40 -38.91 -6.83
CA ALA A 167 33.63 -39.42 -7.46
C ALA A 167 34.76 -39.75 -6.47
N ALA A 168 34.79 -39.11 -5.30
CA ALA A 168 35.78 -39.36 -4.26
C ALA A 168 35.50 -40.62 -3.40
N CYS A 169 34.36 -41.29 -3.58
CA CYS A 169 34.06 -42.52 -2.85
C CYS A 169 34.82 -43.71 -3.43
N ASP A 170 35.51 -44.45 -2.56
CA ASP A 170 36.27 -45.66 -2.90
C ASP A 170 35.33 -46.85 -3.20
N PRO A 171 35.36 -47.41 -4.42
CA PRO A 171 34.51 -48.54 -4.80
C PRO A 171 34.84 -49.87 -4.08
N ASP A 172 36.04 -50.03 -3.50
CA ASP A 172 36.44 -51.28 -2.82
C ASP A 172 35.87 -51.41 -1.40
N ASN A 173 35.26 -50.35 -0.88
CA ASN A 173 34.68 -50.35 0.46
C ASN A 173 33.19 -50.76 0.44
N ARG A 174 32.92 -52.07 0.48
CA ARG A 174 31.57 -52.68 0.36
C ARG A 174 30.52 -52.19 1.35
N LEU A 175 30.91 -51.60 2.49
CA LEU A 175 29.96 -51.05 3.49
C LEU A 175 29.39 -49.68 3.07
N ILE A 176 29.93 -49.05 2.01
CA ILE A 176 29.56 -47.72 1.54
C ILE A 176 28.38 -47.77 0.55
N ALA A 177 27.81 -48.93 0.21
CA ALA A 177 26.68 -49.02 -0.74
C ALA A 177 25.49 -48.10 -0.39
N ALA A 178 25.14 -47.99 0.89
CA ALA A 178 24.10 -47.07 1.36
C ALA A 178 24.52 -45.59 1.22
N GLN A 179 25.81 -45.30 1.40
CA GLN A 179 26.38 -43.96 1.26
C GLN A 179 26.49 -43.55 -0.22
N LEU A 180 26.86 -44.45 -1.14
CA LEU A 180 26.84 -44.23 -2.59
C LEU A 180 25.42 -43.88 -3.08
N GLN A 181 24.41 -44.67 -2.68
CA GLN A 181 23.01 -44.38 -3.01
C GLN A 181 22.52 -43.04 -2.43
N THR A 182 23.00 -42.67 -1.24
CA THR A 182 22.66 -41.37 -0.64
C THR A 182 23.29 -40.21 -1.41
N LEU A 183 24.55 -40.37 -1.84
CA LEU A 183 25.27 -39.36 -2.63
C LEU A 183 24.65 -39.20 -4.01
N GLU A 184 24.32 -40.29 -4.69
CA GLU A 184 23.63 -40.29 -5.99
C GLU A 184 22.29 -39.55 -5.91
N LYS A 185 21.43 -39.91 -4.94
CA LYS A 185 20.16 -39.20 -4.70
C LYS A 185 20.36 -37.72 -4.39
N SER A 186 21.42 -37.36 -3.68
CA SER A 186 21.73 -35.96 -3.39
C SER A 186 22.16 -35.21 -4.65
N TRP A 187 22.90 -35.86 -5.56
CA TRP A 187 23.30 -35.30 -6.84
C TRP A 187 22.11 -35.13 -7.78
N GLU A 188 21.28 -36.16 -7.96
CA GLU A 188 20.01 -36.07 -8.71
C GLU A 188 19.13 -34.94 -8.18
N ALA A 189 19.00 -34.81 -6.85
CA ALA A 189 18.22 -33.72 -6.25
C ALA A 189 18.80 -32.33 -6.59
N THR A 190 20.13 -32.18 -6.65
CA THR A 190 20.74 -30.90 -7.08
C THR A 190 20.54 -30.63 -8.57
N LEU A 191 20.55 -31.65 -9.42
CA LEU A 191 20.25 -31.51 -10.86
C LEU A 191 18.80 -31.09 -11.08
N CYS A 192 17.84 -31.75 -10.43
CA CYS A 192 16.43 -31.36 -10.51
C CYS A 192 16.19 -29.93 -10.00
N ARG A 193 16.96 -29.47 -9.00
CA ARG A 193 16.90 -28.06 -8.56
C ARG A 193 17.34 -27.10 -9.64
N VAL A 194 18.42 -27.40 -10.36
CA VAL A 194 18.89 -26.58 -11.50
C VAL A 194 17.82 -26.54 -12.58
N GLU A 195 17.30 -27.68 -13.02
CA GLU A 195 16.24 -27.76 -14.03
C GLU A 195 15.00 -26.95 -13.63
N ALA A 196 14.59 -27.03 -12.37
CA ALA A 196 13.46 -26.26 -11.84
C ALA A 196 13.71 -24.75 -11.88
N ARG A 197 14.94 -24.28 -11.64
CA ARG A 197 15.28 -22.85 -11.75
C ARG A 197 15.38 -22.40 -13.20
N GLU A 198 15.93 -23.22 -14.09
CA GLU A 198 15.98 -22.94 -15.54
C GLU A 198 14.58 -22.84 -16.14
N ALA A 199 13.69 -23.79 -15.79
CA ALA A 199 12.29 -23.76 -16.21
C ALA A 199 11.57 -22.50 -15.72
N ARG A 200 11.85 -22.03 -14.49
CA ARG A 200 11.30 -20.76 -13.97
C ARG A 200 11.78 -19.56 -14.77
N LEU A 201 13.06 -19.52 -15.13
CA LEU A 201 13.64 -18.43 -15.90
C LEU A 201 13.08 -18.39 -17.34
N ASN A 202 13.01 -19.55 -18.00
CA ASN A 202 12.42 -19.67 -19.35
C ASN A 202 10.94 -19.30 -19.37
N ASN A 203 10.15 -19.82 -18.43
CA ASN A 203 8.71 -19.51 -18.35
C ASN A 203 8.48 -18.01 -18.06
N ARG A 204 9.39 -17.38 -17.31
CA ARG A 204 9.33 -15.93 -17.09
C ARG A 204 9.64 -15.16 -18.36
N GLN A 205 10.65 -15.54 -19.12
CA GLN A 205 11.01 -14.88 -20.37
C GLN A 205 9.85 -14.89 -21.38
N VAL A 206 9.14 -16.02 -21.50
CA VAL A 206 7.91 -16.12 -22.31
C VAL A 206 6.80 -15.17 -21.83
N ARG A 207 6.77 -14.86 -20.53
CA ARG A 207 5.79 -13.96 -19.92
C ARG A 207 6.16 -12.49 -20.04
N ASP A 208 7.45 -12.16 -20.05
CA ASP A 208 7.94 -10.79 -20.27
C ASP A 208 7.75 -10.38 -21.75
N ASP A 209 7.70 -11.35 -22.68
CA ASP A 209 7.27 -11.12 -24.06
C ASP A 209 5.76 -10.82 -24.19
N ALA A 210 4.98 -11.02 -23.12
CA ALA A 210 3.58 -10.58 -23.09
C ALA A 210 3.52 -9.05 -22.94
N ALA A 211 2.54 -8.44 -23.60
CA ALA A 211 2.46 -6.99 -23.81
C ALA A 211 2.78 -6.15 -22.56
N ILE A 212 3.81 -5.29 -22.70
CA ILE A 212 4.10 -4.19 -21.79
C ILE A 212 2.83 -3.33 -21.68
N PRO A 213 2.39 -2.95 -20.47
CA PRO A 213 1.24 -2.06 -20.32
C PRO A 213 1.49 -0.73 -21.03
N ASP A 214 0.53 -0.25 -21.81
CA ASP A 214 0.60 1.08 -22.43
C ASP A 214 0.36 2.17 -21.38
N PHE A 215 1.46 2.67 -20.81
CA PHE A 215 1.43 3.77 -19.84
C PHE A 215 1.18 5.12 -20.53
N ALA A 216 1.58 5.28 -21.79
CA ALA A 216 1.41 6.55 -22.52
C ALA A 216 -0.07 6.81 -22.85
N GLY A 217 -0.81 5.78 -23.27
CA GLY A 217 -2.26 5.85 -23.44
C GLY A 217 -3.00 6.14 -22.13
N LEU A 218 -2.52 5.59 -21.00
CA LEU A 218 -3.06 5.85 -19.67
C LEU A 218 -2.97 7.32 -19.26
N ALA A 219 -1.88 8.00 -19.63
CA ALA A 219 -1.70 9.43 -19.36
C ALA A 219 -2.69 10.31 -20.14
N GLN A 220 -3.06 9.87 -21.35
CA GLN A 220 -3.99 10.59 -22.23
C GLN A 220 -5.44 10.45 -21.77
N ASP A 221 -5.79 9.32 -21.14
CA ASP A 221 -7.13 9.10 -20.59
C ASP A 221 -7.11 8.64 -19.12
N LEU A 222 -6.60 9.54 -18.25
CA LEU A 222 -6.67 9.38 -16.80
C LEU A 222 -8.10 9.17 -16.29
N ARG A 223 -9.10 9.66 -17.02
CA ARG A 223 -10.49 9.55 -16.60
C ARG A 223 -11.01 8.13 -16.79
N ALA A 224 -10.77 7.52 -17.95
CA ALA A 224 -11.08 6.12 -18.18
C ALA A 224 -10.35 5.23 -17.18
N ALA A 225 -9.05 5.48 -16.94
CA ALA A 225 -8.27 4.77 -15.93
C ALA A 225 -8.88 4.88 -14.53
N TRP A 226 -9.34 6.07 -14.14
CA TRP A 226 -9.96 6.29 -12.84
C TRP A 226 -11.30 5.59 -12.69
N ASP A 227 -12.12 5.54 -13.75
CA ASP A 227 -13.46 4.96 -13.74
C ASP A 227 -13.48 3.45 -14.05
N ASP A 228 -12.33 2.84 -14.34
CA ASP A 228 -12.17 1.41 -14.59
C ASP A 228 -12.67 0.54 -13.41
N SER A 229 -13.23 -0.64 -13.74
CA SER A 229 -13.76 -1.60 -12.78
C SER A 229 -12.70 -2.28 -11.93
N ASP A 230 -11.48 -2.41 -12.43
CA ASP A 230 -10.34 -3.00 -11.72
C ASP A 230 -9.78 -2.02 -10.67
N VAL A 231 -10.10 -0.74 -10.79
CA VAL A 231 -9.73 0.29 -9.82
C VAL A 231 -10.75 0.35 -8.68
N ASP A 232 -10.46 -0.38 -7.62
CA ASP A 232 -11.32 -0.43 -6.44
C ASP A 232 -11.37 0.91 -5.66
N MET A 233 -12.41 1.08 -4.83
CA MET A 233 -12.55 2.31 -4.04
C MET A 233 -11.39 2.51 -3.06
N ARG A 234 -10.77 1.41 -2.60
CA ARG A 234 -9.63 1.47 -1.68
C ARG A 234 -8.43 2.11 -2.36
N PHE A 235 -8.16 1.78 -3.62
CA PHE A 235 -7.12 2.40 -4.43
C PHE A 235 -7.40 3.89 -4.63
N ARG A 236 -8.61 4.25 -5.09
CA ARG A 236 -9.04 5.66 -5.26
C ARG A 236 -8.83 6.46 -3.97
N GLN A 237 -9.26 5.91 -2.84
CA GLN A 237 -9.08 6.48 -1.51
C GLN A 237 -7.60 6.68 -1.14
N ARG A 238 -6.73 5.73 -1.45
CA ARG A 238 -5.29 5.82 -1.14
C ARG A 238 -4.62 6.86 -2.02
N LEU A 239 -4.95 6.91 -3.31
CA LEU A 239 -4.41 7.90 -4.24
C LEU A 239 -4.75 9.33 -3.79
N LEU A 240 -6.03 9.59 -3.49
CA LEU A 240 -6.44 10.92 -3.02
C LEU A 240 -5.69 11.34 -1.75
N ARG A 241 -5.40 10.43 -0.83
CA ARG A 241 -4.65 10.74 0.41
C ARG A 241 -3.17 11.02 0.18
N ALA A 242 -2.59 10.43 -0.87
CA ALA A 242 -1.22 10.71 -1.26
C ALA A 242 -1.08 12.12 -1.85
N LEU A 243 -2.14 12.63 -2.47
CA LEU A 243 -2.16 13.95 -3.13
C LEU A 243 -2.72 15.06 -2.25
N ILE A 244 -3.70 14.74 -1.40
CA ILE A 244 -4.50 15.70 -0.64
C ILE A 244 -4.21 15.56 0.85
N ARG A 245 -3.90 16.69 1.50
CA ARG A 245 -3.72 16.81 2.95
C ARG A 245 -5.05 16.88 3.68
N ASP A 246 -5.93 17.77 3.26
CA ASP A 246 -7.30 17.91 3.80
C ASP A 246 -8.21 18.59 2.77
N ILE A 247 -9.52 18.43 2.92
CA ILE A 247 -10.51 19.10 2.09
C ILE A 247 -11.44 19.87 3.01
N VAL A 248 -11.51 21.19 2.86
CA VAL A 248 -12.43 22.03 3.61
C VAL A 248 -13.74 22.14 2.84
N VAL A 249 -14.86 21.86 3.52
CA VAL A 249 -16.20 21.99 2.95
C VAL A 249 -16.88 23.17 3.62
N MET A 250 -17.41 24.10 2.82
CA MET A 250 -18.25 25.20 3.26
C MET A 250 -19.56 25.20 2.45
N ASP A 251 -20.68 25.55 3.05
CA ASP A 251 -21.89 25.89 2.29
C ASP A 251 -21.93 27.42 2.18
N ASP A 252 -22.10 27.94 0.96
CA ASP A 252 -22.42 29.34 0.74
C ASP A 252 -23.91 29.61 1.06
N ASP A 253 -24.30 30.89 1.19
CA ASP A 253 -25.67 31.34 1.50
C ASP A 253 -26.71 30.79 0.48
N ALA A 254 -26.27 30.45 -0.74
CA ALA A 254 -27.07 29.81 -1.78
C ALA A 254 -27.19 28.27 -1.67
N ARG A 255 -26.65 27.64 -0.60
CA ARG A 255 -26.52 26.18 -0.43
C ARG A 255 -25.73 25.49 -1.54
N GLN A 256 -24.81 26.23 -2.16
CA GLN A 256 -23.80 25.66 -3.03
C GLN A 256 -22.58 25.32 -2.16
N GLY A 257 -22.25 24.03 -2.11
CA GLY A 257 -21.12 23.56 -1.32
C GLY A 257 -19.80 23.86 -2.03
N GLU A 258 -18.99 24.74 -1.43
CA GLU A 258 -17.61 24.99 -1.84
C GLU A 258 -16.69 23.93 -1.22
N LEU A 259 -15.77 23.41 -2.02
CA LEU A 259 -14.79 22.41 -1.63
C LEU A 259 -13.39 22.95 -1.91
N THR A 260 -12.66 23.32 -0.88
CA THR A 260 -11.27 23.76 -0.98
C THR A 260 -10.33 22.59 -0.72
N ILE A 261 -9.45 22.28 -1.67
CA ILE A 261 -8.47 21.21 -1.59
C ILE A 261 -7.15 21.77 -1.07
N HIS A 262 -6.61 21.17 -0.01
CA HIS A 262 -5.27 21.46 0.46
C HIS A 262 -4.33 20.35 -0.01
N TRP A 263 -3.42 20.67 -0.91
CA TRP A 263 -2.50 19.70 -1.51
C TRP A 263 -1.34 19.34 -0.58
N GLN A 264 -0.79 18.14 -0.77
CA GLN A 264 0.50 17.75 -0.18
C GLN A 264 1.60 18.55 -0.91
N GLY A 265 1.98 19.69 -0.33
CA GLY A 265 2.87 20.68 -0.97
C GLY A 265 2.51 22.14 -0.67
N GLY A 266 1.39 22.39 0.02
CA GLY A 266 1.03 23.72 0.53
C GLY A 266 0.26 24.61 -0.45
N GLN A 267 -0.05 24.11 -1.65
CA GLN A 267 -0.98 24.78 -2.57
C GLN A 267 -2.43 24.55 -2.13
N HIS A 268 -3.30 25.50 -2.48
CA HIS A 268 -4.74 25.47 -2.23
C HIS A 268 -5.49 25.67 -3.55
N SER A 269 -6.57 24.92 -3.78
CA SER A 269 -7.37 25.00 -5.01
C SER A 269 -8.85 24.73 -4.76
#